data_AF-A0A2H0Q5N5-F1
#
_entry.id   AF-A0A2H0Q5N5-F1
#
_cell.length_a   1.000
_cell.length_b   1.000
_cell.length_c   1.000
_cell.angle_alpha   90.00
_cell.angle_beta   90.00
_cell.angle_gamma   90.00
#
_symmetry.space_group_name_H-M   'P 1'
#
loop_
_entity.id
_entity.type
_entity.pdbx_description
1 polymer ?
#
loop_
_entity_poly.entity_id
_entity_poly.type
_entity_poly.pdbx_seq_one_letter_code
_entity_poly.pdbx_strand_id
1 'polypeptide(L)'
;MRMTPDGRFIYPWPIIKGEKFLISTPGVRAAQYLILLYSKGYLNVPPSFESRLHSDEVTLIYDIPSKGPVIAFLPKRQEDLTSATSIEKVLSKALWAFVETQEPKQENALALTRRFEAQLSCSSCQGLGISDQSVADFVAQVLSI
;
A
#
# COMPACT_ATOMS: atom_id res chain seq x y z
N MET A 1 9.28 -20.50 -4.18
CA MET A 1 8.11 -19.68 -3.84
C MET A 1 7.13 -20.56 -3.08
N ARG A 2 6.77 -20.25 -1.83
CA ARG A 2 5.80 -21.03 -1.07
C ARG A 2 4.42 -20.40 -1.20
N MET A 3 3.44 -21.23 -1.51
CA MET A 3 2.03 -20.85 -1.56
C MET A 3 1.41 -21.11 -0.18
N THR A 4 0.65 -20.15 0.32
CA THR A 4 -0.10 -20.24 1.57
C THR A 4 -1.37 -21.08 1.35
N PRO A 5 -2.00 -21.61 2.41
CA PRO A 5 -3.22 -22.44 2.28
C PRO A 5 -4.38 -21.74 1.54
N ASP A 6 -4.40 -20.41 1.57
CA ASP A 6 -5.35 -19.52 0.91
C ASP A 6 -4.92 -19.08 -0.50
N GLY A 7 -3.88 -19.69 -1.08
CA GLY A 7 -3.47 -19.47 -2.48
C GLY A 7 -2.65 -18.19 -2.72
N ARG A 8 -2.12 -17.56 -1.66
CA ARG A 8 -1.22 -16.40 -1.75
C ARG A 8 0.23 -16.85 -1.76
N PHE A 9 1.12 -15.98 -2.21
CA PHE A 9 2.55 -16.23 -2.26
C PHE A 9 3.29 -15.30 -1.29
N ILE A 10 4.39 -15.81 -0.75
CA ILE A 10 5.21 -15.09 0.22
C ILE A 10 6.41 -14.47 -0.50
N TYR A 11 6.57 -13.16 -0.36
CA TYR A 11 7.64 -12.36 -0.99
C TYR A 11 8.51 -11.67 0.05
N PRO A 12 9.83 -11.50 -0.19
CA PRO A 12 10.68 -10.76 0.73
C PRO A 12 10.32 -9.27 0.73
N TRP A 13 10.15 -8.70 1.92
CA TRP A 13 10.03 -7.26 2.12
C TRP A 13 11.34 -6.76 2.74
N PRO A 14 12.00 -5.72 2.18
CA PRO A 14 13.22 -5.14 2.75
C PRO A 14 13.16 -4.89 4.26
N ILE A 15 14.31 -5.05 4.91
CA ILE A 15 14.48 -4.91 6.35
C ILE A 15 14.07 -3.50 6.79
N ILE A 16 13.10 -3.40 7.70
CA ILE A 16 12.70 -2.13 8.31
C ILE A 16 13.09 -2.21 9.78
N LYS A 17 13.86 -1.22 10.25
CA LYS A 17 14.31 -1.11 11.65
C LYS A 17 15.03 -2.37 12.19
N GLY A 18 15.74 -3.09 11.32
CA GLY A 18 16.53 -4.27 11.69
C GLY A 18 15.77 -5.60 11.66
N GLU A 19 14.47 -5.59 11.37
CA GLU A 19 13.65 -6.79 11.32
C GLU A 19 13.41 -7.26 9.87
N LYS A 20 13.53 -8.57 9.64
CA LYS A 20 13.28 -9.20 8.33
C LYS A 20 11.83 -9.58 8.20
N PHE A 21 11.21 -9.14 7.11
CA PHE A 21 9.79 -9.27 6.89
C PHE A 21 9.50 -9.98 5.56
N LEU A 22 8.44 -10.79 5.55
CA LEU A 22 7.89 -11.36 4.32
C LEU A 22 6.45 -10.88 4.13
N ILE A 23 6.00 -10.61 2.92
CA ILE A 23 4.62 -10.19 2.64
C ILE A 23 3.86 -11.26 1.88
N SER A 24 2.63 -11.55 2.31
CA SER A 24 1.73 -12.55 1.71
C SER A 24 0.74 -11.88 0.75
N THR A 25 0.94 -12.07 -0.56
CA THR A 25 0.14 -11.42 -1.62
C THR A 25 -0.39 -12.42 -2.65
N PRO A 26 -1.50 -12.10 -3.35
CA PRO A 26 -2.04 -12.96 -4.40
C PRO A 26 -1.09 -13.21 -5.59
N GLY A 27 -0.10 -12.32 -5.80
CA GLY A 27 0.85 -12.43 -6.91
C GLY A 27 2.02 -11.45 -6.81
N VAL A 28 3.02 -11.63 -7.69
CA VAL A 28 4.31 -10.91 -7.62
C VAL A 28 4.18 -9.41 -7.83
N ARG A 29 3.32 -8.99 -8.76
CA ARG A 29 3.06 -7.56 -9.00
C ARG A 29 2.47 -6.91 -7.75
N ALA A 30 1.45 -7.50 -7.15
CA ALA A 30 0.85 -6.99 -5.91
C ALA A 30 1.89 -6.83 -4.79
N ALA A 31 2.84 -7.78 -4.67
CA ALA A 31 3.95 -7.66 -3.73
C ALA A 31 4.88 -6.48 -4.06
N GLN A 32 5.31 -6.35 -5.33
CA GLN A 32 6.18 -5.26 -5.78
C GLN A 32 5.57 -3.89 -5.46
N TYR A 33 4.28 -3.71 -5.75
CA TYR A 33 3.57 -2.48 -5.45
C TYR A 33 3.56 -2.19 -3.95
N LEU A 34 3.12 -3.13 -3.12
CA LEU A 34 3.08 -2.91 -1.67
C LEU A 34 4.46 -2.62 -1.08
N ILE A 35 5.48 -3.39 -1.47
CA ILE A 35 6.86 -3.19 -1.01
C ILE A 35 7.31 -1.78 -1.34
N LEU A 36 7.06 -1.31 -2.56
CA LEU A 36 7.40 0.05 -2.99
C LEU A 36 6.68 1.09 -2.13
N LEU A 37 5.37 0.93 -1.96
CA LEU A 37 4.55 1.90 -1.21
C LEU A 37 4.92 1.99 0.27
N TYR A 38 5.22 0.87 0.90
CA TYR A 38 5.75 0.83 2.26
C TYR A 38 7.15 1.45 2.34
N SER A 39 8.04 1.12 1.40
CA SER A 39 9.42 1.64 1.40
C SER A 39 9.51 3.16 1.26
N LYS A 40 8.48 3.77 0.66
CA LYS A 40 8.36 5.22 0.47
C LYS A 40 7.54 5.91 1.57
N GLY A 41 7.01 5.15 2.54
CA GLY A 41 6.23 5.71 3.63
C GLY A 41 4.82 6.17 3.21
N TYR A 42 4.30 5.73 2.06
CA TYR A 42 2.92 6.05 1.66
C TYR A 42 1.88 5.27 2.46
N LEU A 43 2.28 4.11 2.96
CA LEU A 43 1.46 3.24 3.79
C LEU A 43 1.99 3.22 5.21
N ASN A 44 1.09 3.33 6.16
CA ASN A 44 1.42 3.00 7.53
C ASN A 44 1.63 1.50 7.63
N VAL A 45 2.69 1.11 8.33
CA VAL A 45 2.90 -0.24 8.86
C VAL A 45 1.97 -0.37 10.08
N PRO A 46 0.78 -1.00 10.01
CA PRO A 46 -0.08 -1.16 11.17
C PRO A 46 0.67 -1.79 12.35
N PRO A 47 0.39 -1.33 13.58
CA PRO A 47 1.07 -1.80 14.79
C PRO A 47 0.74 -3.26 15.14
N SER A 48 -0.31 -3.83 14.53
CA SER A 48 -0.82 -5.18 14.79
C SER A 48 -1.11 -5.90 13.48
N PHE A 49 -0.10 -6.13 12.67
CA PHE A 49 -0.25 -7.11 11.59
C PHE A 49 -0.50 -8.48 12.21
N GLU A 50 -1.46 -9.23 11.65
CA GLU A 50 -1.58 -10.65 11.92
C GLU A 50 -0.32 -11.32 11.33
N SER A 51 0.70 -11.47 12.17
CA SER A 51 1.97 -12.05 11.79
C SER A 51 1.99 -13.51 12.19
N ARG A 52 2.28 -14.40 11.24
CA ARG A 52 2.64 -15.79 11.54
C ARG A 52 4.14 -15.96 11.35
N LEU A 53 4.73 -16.86 12.12
CA LEU A 53 6.12 -17.23 11.93
C LEU A 53 6.27 -18.03 10.63
N HIS A 54 7.28 -17.68 9.85
CA HIS A 54 7.77 -18.52 8.76
C HIS A 54 8.29 -19.85 9.33
N SER A 55 8.48 -20.86 8.49
CA SER A 55 8.93 -22.18 8.94
C SER A 55 10.33 -22.21 9.55
N ASP A 56 11.07 -21.10 9.47
CA ASP A 56 12.36 -20.93 10.12
C ASP A 56 12.22 -20.45 11.58
N GLU A 57 10.98 -20.26 12.06
CA GLU A 57 10.62 -19.82 13.41
C GLU A 57 11.19 -18.44 13.82
N VAL A 58 11.82 -17.72 12.89
CA VAL A 58 12.50 -16.45 13.14
C VAL A 58 11.90 -15.32 12.29
N THR A 59 11.55 -15.61 11.03
CA THR A 59 11.08 -14.59 10.10
C THR A 59 9.57 -14.41 10.24
N LEU A 60 9.11 -13.17 10.39
CA LEU A 60 7.68 -12.87 10.44
C LEU A 60 7.11 -12.75 9.01
N ILE A 61 6.01 -13.47 8.76
CA ILE A 61 5.18 -13.31 7.57
C ILE A 61 4.07 -12.34 7.91
N TYR A 62 3.99 -11.28 7.13
CA TYR A 62 2.95 -10.26 7.13
C TYR A 62 1.85 -10.69 6.20
N ASP A 63 0.73 -11.10 6.78
CA ASP A 63 -0.50 -11.18 6.05
C ASP A 63 -1.08 -9.75 5.92
N ILE A 64 -1.37 -9.34 4.68
CA ILE A 64 -1.95 -8.01 4.45
C ILE A 64 -3.29 -7.98 5.20
N PRO A 65 -3.57 -6.93 6.02
CA PRO A 65 -4.79 -6.89 6.80
C PRO A 65 -6.01 -7.15 5.92
N SER A 66 -7.00 -7.87 6.44
CA SER A 66 -8.28 -8.10 5.75
C SER A 66 -9.02 -6.81 5.37
N LYS A 67 -8.67 -5.69 6.02
CA LYS A 67 -9.19 -4.34 5.72
C LYS A 67 -8.32 -3.55 4.73
N GLY A 68 -7.25 -4.15 4.22
CA GLY A 68 -6.28 -3.55 3.32
C GLY A 68 -5.26 -2.63 4.01
N PRO A 69 -4.21 -2.22 3.28
CA PRO A 69 -3.24 -1.25 3.76
C PRO A 69 -3.90 0.13 3.93
N VAL A 70 -3.48 0.88 4.95
CA VAL A 70 -4.00 2.22 5.23
C VAL A 70 -3.02 3.26 4.71
N ILE A 71 -3.51 4.11 3.82
CA ILE A 71 -2.81 5.31 3.34
C ILE A 71 -2.90 6.38 4.41
N ALA A 72 -1.77 6.98 4.77
CA ALA A 72 -1.71 8.02 5.78
C ALA A 72 -0.53 8.98 5.56
N PHE A 73 -0.35 9.45 4.32
CA PHE A 73 0.77 10.34 3.97
C PHE A 73 0.38 11.82 3.90
N LEU A 74 -0.88 12.18 4.15
CA LEU A 74 -1.35 13.57 4.01
C LEU A 74 -0.61 14.49 5.01
N PRO A 75 0.22 15.44 4.54
CA PRO A 75 1.09 16.22 5.42
C PRO A 75 0.32 17.03 6.47
N LYS A 76 -0.84 17.55 6.07
CA LYS A 76 -1.70 18.42 6.90
C LYS A 76 -2.89 17.68 7.48
N ARG A 77 -2.78 16.37 7.67
CA ARG A 77 -3.84 15.51 8.23
C ARG A 77 -4.49 16.08 9.51
N GLN A 78 -3.71 16.74 10.36
CA GLN A 78 -4.20 17.29 11.63
C GLN A 78 -5.02 18.58 11.46
N GLU A 79 -4.93 19.27 10.32
CA GLU A 79 -5.68 20.51 10.04
C GLU A 79 -7.17 20.20 9.78
N ASP A 80 -7.49 19.07 9.14
CA ASP A 80 -8.86 18.55 9.01
C ASP A 80 -8.86 17.02 8.97
N LEU A 81 -8.97 16.43 10.17
CA LEU A 81 -8.97 14.98 10.37
C LEU A 81 -10.12 14.27 9.66
N THR A 82 -11.28 14.92 9.53
CA THR A 82 -12.48 14.29 8.95
C THR A 82 -12.31 14.15 7.45
N SER A 83 -11.94 15.23 6.78
CA SER A 83 -11.66 15.23 5.34
C SER A 83 -10.47 14.32 5.02
N ALA A 84 -9.39 14.39 5.81
CA ALA A 84 -8.21 13.53 5.63
C ALA A 84 -8.57 12.05 5.72
N THR A 85 -9.29 11.64 6.78
CA THR A 85 -9.70 10.24 6.96
C THR A 85 -10.62 9.76 5.82
N SER A 86 -11.49 10.63 5.31
CA SER A 86 -12.36 10.31 4.18
C SER A 86 -11.55 10.05 2.90
N ILE A 87 -10.60 10.93 2.58
CA ILE A 87 -9.71 10.79 1.41
C ILE A 87 -8.82 9.55 1.54
N GLU A 88 -8.18 9.36 2.70
CA GLU A 88 -7.36 8.20 3.03
C GLU A 88 -8.15 6.91 2.82
N LYS A 89 -9.41 6.86 3.25
CA LYS A 89 -10.30 5.71 3.06
C LYS A 89 -10.62 5.43 1.59
N VAL A 90 -10.90 6.48 0.80
CA VAL A 90 -11.16 6.34 -0.65
C VAL A 90 -9.93 5.78 -1.38
N LEU A 91 -8.75 6.34 -1.09
CA LEU A 91 -7.49 5.89 -1.69
C LEU A 91 -7.12 4.49 -1.22
N SER A 92 -7.27 4.18 0.06
CA SER A 92 -6.95 2.85 0.63
C SER A 92 -7.84 1.77 0.00
N LYS A 93 -9.12 2.06 -0.23
CA LYS A 93 -10.03 1.15 -0.92
C LYS A 93 -9.61 0.90 -2.37
N ALA A 94 -9.17 1.93 -3.09
CA ALA A 94 -8.69 1.80 -4.46
C ALA A 94 -7.41 0.95 -4.52
N LEU A 95 -6.46 1.20 -3.61
CA LEU A 95 -5.24 0.43 -3.50
C LEU A 95 -5.52 -1.03 -3.13
N TRP A 96 -6.45 -1.27 -2.20
CA TRP A 96 -6.80 -2.63 -1.81
C TRP A 96 -7.39 -3.43 -2.97
N ALA A 97 -8.34 -2.85 -3.71
CA ALA A 97 -8.91 -3.49 -4.90
C ALA A 97 -7.84 -3.87 -5.94
N PHE A 98 -6.80 -3.05 -6.06
CA PHE A 98 -5.65 -3.34 -6.92
C PHE A 98 -4.81 -4.51 -6.38
N VAL A 99 -4.46 -4.48 -5.09
CA VAL A 99 -3.58 -5.46 -4.43
C VAL A 99 -4.22 -6.84 -4.23
N GLU A 100 -5.53 -6.90 -4.05
CA GLU A 100 -6.28 -8.15 -3.90
C GLU A 100 -6.45 -8.92 -5.22
N THR A 101 -6.22 -8.24 -6.35
CA THR A 101 -6.23 -8.88 -7.67
C THR A 101 -5.03 -9.84 -7.80
N GLN A 102 -5.29 -11.10 -8.19
CA GLN A 102 -4.26 -12.15 -8.28
C GLN A 102 -3.09 -11.78 -9.20
N GLU A 103 -3.40 -11.12 -10.32
CA GLU A 103 -2.42 -10.48 -11.20
C GLU A 103 -2.96 -9.12 -11.67
N PRO A 104 -2.63 -8.02 -10.96
CA PRO A 104 -3.00 -6.70 -11.40
C PRO A 104 -2.32 -6.41 -12.74
N LYS A 105 -3.12 -6.14 -13.77
CA LYS A 105 -2.64 -5.73 -15.10
C LYS A 105 -2.31 -4.24 -15.10
N GLN A 106 -1.63 -3.81 -16.15
CA GLN A 106 -1.29 -2.39 -16.36
C GLN A 106 -2.53 -1.48 -16.36
N GLU A 107 -3.67 -1.97 -16.85
CA GLU A 107 -4.96 -1.27 -16.77
C GLU A 107 -5.42 -1.03 -15.31
N ASN A 108 -5.18 -1.97 -14.40
CA ASN A 108 -5.48 -1.80 -12.98
C ASN A 108 -4.56 -0.74 -12.37
N ALA A 109 -3.28 -0.71 -12.75
CA ALA A 109 -2.31 0.28 -12.28
C ALA A 109 -2.65 1.69 -12.80
N LEU A 110 -3.09 1.79 -14.06
CA LEU A 110 -3.60 3.04 -14.65
C LEU A 110 -4.88 3.51 -13.95
N ALA A 111 -5.80 2.61 -13.63
CA ALA A 111 -7.02 2.95 -12.90
C ALA A 111 -6.73 3.45 -11.48
N LEU A 112 -5.77 2.83 -10.78
CA LEU A 112 -5.27 3.28 -9.48
C LEU A 112 -4.65 4.68 -9.62
N THR A 113 -3.76 4.85 -10.59
CA THR A 113 -3.07 6.12 -10.88
C THR A 113 -4.06 7.26 -11.10
N ARG A 114 -5.05 7.07 -11.99
CA ARG A 114 -6.09 8.08 -12.27
C ARG A 114 -6.87 8.49 -11.02
N ARG A 115 -7.12 7.56 -10.09
CA ARG A 115 -7.80 7.88 -8.83
C ARG A 115 -6.96 8.77 -7.92
N PHE A 116 -5.64 8.57 -7.90
CA PHE A 116 -4.70 9.41 -7.15
C PHE A 116 -4.53 10.78 -7.83
N GLU A 117 -4.38 10.81 -9.16
CA GLU A 117 -4.31 12.04 -9.94
C GLU A 117 -5.56 12.91 -9.77
N ALA A 118 -6.75 12.30 -9.72
CA ALA A 118 -7.99 13.03 -9.45
C ALA A 118 -7.92 13.78 -8.10
N GLN A 119 -7.21 13.22 -7.10
CA GLN A 119 -7.06 13.91 -5.83
C GLN A 119 -6.09 15.10 -5.91
N LEU A 120 -5.14 15.12 -6.85
CA LEU A 120 -4.27 16.30 -7.08
C LEU A 120 -5.08 17.53 -7.49
N SER A 121 -6.21 17.34 -8.18
CA SER A 121 -7.13 18.41 -8.59
C SER A 121 -8.24 18.72 -7.57
N CYS A 122 -8.37 17.93 -6.51
CA CYS A 122 -9.39 18.10 -5.48
C CYS A 122 -8.97 19.22 -4.51
N SER A 123 -9.77 20.28 -4.42
CA SER A 123 -9.47 21.46 -3.58
C SER A 123 -9.31 21.12 -2.09
N SER A 124 -10.20 20.28 -1.54
CA SER A 124 -10.08 19.78 -0.16
C SER A 124 -8.80 18.98 0.05
N CYS A 125 -8.40 18.22 -0.96
CA CYS A 125 -7.22 17.38 -0.91
C CYS A 125 -5.93 18.23 -1.03
N GLN A 126 -5.94 19.27 -1.86
CA GLN A 126 -4.86 20.28 -1.93
C GLN A 126 -4.68 21.02 -0.60
N GLY A 127 -5.79 21.39 0.06
CA GLY A 127 -5.76 21.98 1.40
C GLY A 127 -5.06 21.08 2.43
N LEU A 128 -5.13 19.76 2.24
CA LEU A 128 -4.48 18.75 3.08
C LEU A 128 -3.05 18.38 2.65
N GLY A 129 -2.49 19.09 1.66
CA GLY A 129 -1.12 18.89 1.18
C GLY A 129 -0.95 17.69 0.24
N ILE A 130 -2.02 17.21 -0.40
CA ILE A 130 -1.91 16.07 -1.32
C ILE A 130 -1.11 16.37 -2.59
N SER A 131 -1.03 17.66 -2.96
CA SER A 131 -0.34 18.15 -4.15
C SER A 131 1.19 18.21 -3.99
N ASP A 132 1.71 17.88 -2.81
CA ASP A 132 3.14 17.79 -2.58
C ASP A 132 3.76 16.61 -3.35
N GLN A 133 5.07 16.71 -3.59
CA GLN A 133 5.93 15.79 -4.36
C GLN A 133 5.58 14.30 -4.19
N SER A 134 5.17 13.90 -2.99
CA SER A 134 4.73 12.57 -2.58
C SER A 134 3.73 11.89 -3.54
N VAL A 135 2.70 12.58 -4.04
CA VAL A 135 1.68 11.91 -4.89
C VAL A 135 2.10 11.83 -6.36
N ALA A 136 2.79 12.85 -6.87
CA ALA A 136 3.38 12.80 -8.20
C ALA A 136 4.44 11.68 -8.28
N ASP A 137 5.26 11.55 -7.24
CA ASP A 137 6.24 10.49 -7.10
C ASP A 137 5.57 9.11 -6.98
N PHE A 138 4.47 8.99 -6.23
CA PHE A 138 3.65 7.77 -6.17
C PHE A 138 3.16 7.36 -7.57
N VAL A 139 2.57 8.30 -8.31
CA VAL A 139 2.02 8.06 -9.66
C VAL A 139 3.11 7.59 -10.62
N ALA A 140 4.22 8.31 -10.68
CA ALA A 140 5.34 7.97 -11.55
C ALA A 140 5.91 6.59 -11.24
N GLN A 141 6.02 6.25 -9.95
CA GLN A 141 6.55 4.98 -9.49
C GLN A 141 5.61 3.81 -9.77
N VAL A 142 4.30 3.98 -9.57
CA VAL A 142 3.29 2.94 -9.83
C VAL A 142 3.26 2.56 -11.32
N LEU A 143 3.49 3.51 -12.22
CA LEU A 143 3.55 3.25 -13.67
C LEU A 143 4.87 2.65 -14.15
N SER A 144 5.90 2.64 -13.31
CA SER A 144 7.25 2.16 -13.66
C SER A 144 7.52 0.68 -13.35
N ILE A 145 6.60 0.02 -12.65
CA ILE A 145 6.61 -1.44 -12.35
C ILE A 145 5.92 -2.21 -13.48
#